data_AF-A0A2I0QPX0-F1
#
_entry.id   AF-A0A2I0QPX0-F1
#
_cell.length_a   1.000
_cell.length_b   1.000
_cell.length_c   1.000
_cell.angle_alpha   90.00
_cell.angle_beta   90.00
_cell.angle_gamma   90.00
#
_symmetry.space_group_name_H-M   'P 1'
#
loop_
_entity.id
_entity.type
_entity.pdbx_description
1 polymer ?
#
loop_
_entity_poly.entity_id
_entity_poly.type
_entity_poly.pdbx_seq_one_letter_code
_entity_poly.pdbx_strand_id
1 'polypeptide(L)'
;MTSKRIIFTGQSGIKIDGILKDFINKHSSFVRGRQKPLILKIEGEMKNIYLKEHNDAADSATLWMRNILMLPAPTLYNLWEKAFESVLKTIENGENKNKDIFINLHACFYHHTTVEYLSPAKIELLKKFNPDLFITLIDDIYDIHNRLRYPNQIFCGLYGGASDPVGAIFELMRILDWRAKEIMMTKYFAHELGVPNYVFAVKHSYDTLYKLIFEDKHTFYISHPISEVRRLQKIGENEKANQMIEEIRMLGVKFSSEFVSFLPTTIDELRIQHRNNKKKERIPKLMPRWDSEKYLNPTDLLFTPPRKRNEFDPIWEEEHKNSKELCLLLEELYKLIEVQVSSRDHKLVEQSRFLFVYRPCFNGNISGGVWKEIQYFRMLTNSEIDKKCFIYMPTEDQNKLKIRQFEKILESEIRNGTITCKDEKLITLDPEEENKLIAADNNINILTDVFKEIMDNKSIRCSGIERRGLEEDSSQKAISFIENITEQYVAIFNQYINQYKQDKTVLWEENNQSPGTLVDKIIKYLKNK
;
A
#
# COMPACT_ATOMS: atom_id res chain seq x y z
N MET A 1 9.12 -21.71 -25.86
CA MET A 1 9.23 -21.00 -24.56
C MET A 1 9.66 -22.01 -23.52
N THR A 2 10.57 -21.64 -22.62
CA THR A 2 10.94 -22.49 -21.48
C THR A 2 9.76 -22.60 -20.50
N SER A 3 9.54 -23.79 -19.94
CA SER A 3 8.55 -24.03 -18.90
C SER A 3 8.89 -23.23 -17.65
N LYS A 4 7.91 -22.55 -17.06
CA LYS A 4 8.07 -21.77 -15.83
C LYS A 4 7.74 -22.59 -14.59
N ARG A 5 8.58 -22.52 -13.57
CA ARG A 5 8.42 -23.19 -12.27
C ARG A 5 8.26 -22.11 -11.19
N ILE A 6 7.04 -21.90 -10.73
CA ILE A 6 6.72 -20.77 -9.83
C ILE A 6 6.24 -21.31 -8.49
N ILE A 7 6.74 -20.74 -7.40
CA ILE A 7 6.21 -21.01 -6.05
C ILE A 7 5.36 -19.81 -5.62
N PHE A 8 4.12 -20.11 -5.24
CA PHE A 8 3.21 -19.17 -4.63
C PHE A 8 3.10 -19.44 -3.14
N THR A 9 3.28 -18.39 -2.35
CA THR A 9 3.07 -18.38 -0.90
C THR A 9 2.07 -17.32 -0.51
N GLY A 10 1.65 -17.30 0.75
CA GLY A 10 0.66 -16.37 1.25
C GLY A 10 -0.03 -16.94 2.48
N GLN A 11 -0.41 -16.08 3.42
CA GLN A 11 -1.05 -16.52 4.66
C GLN A 11 -2.40 -17.22 4.40
N SER A 12 -2.89 -17.97 5.39
CA SER A 12 -4.24 -18.54 5.32
C SER A 12 -5.29 -17.44 5.11
N GLY A 13 -6.34 -17.78 4.36
CA GLY A 13 -7.39 -16.83 3.98
C GLY A 13 -7.15 -16.13 2.64
N ILE A 14 -5.94 -16.18 2.08
CA ILE A 14 -5.69 -15.66 0.71
C ILE A 14 -6.44 -16.46 -0.35
N LYS A 15 -6.64 -17.77 -0.13
CA LYS A 15 -7.28 -18.71 -1.08
C LYS A 15 -6.51 -18.85 -2.40
N ILE A 16 -5.18 -18.97 -2.31
CA ILE A 16 -4.23 -19.09 -3.45
C ILE A 16 -4.72 -20.07 -4.53
N ASP A 17 -5.17 -21.27 -4.16
CA ASP A 17 -5.66 -22.28 -5.12
C ASP A 17 -6.83 -21.77 -5.98
N GLY A 18 -7.81 -21.11 -5.35
CA GLY A 18 -8.95 -20.51 -6.07
C GLY A 18 -8.50 -19.37 -6.98
N ILE A 19 -7.59 -18.52 -6.49
CA ILE A 19 -7.01 -17.41 -7.25
C ILE A 19 -6.28 -17.90 -8.49
N LEU A 20 -5.43 -18.92 -8.37
CA LEU A 20 -4.66 -19.46 -9.50
C LEU A 20 -5.55 -20.15 -10.52
N LYS A 21 -6.58 -20.88 -10.07
CA LYS A 21 -7.58 -21.48 -10.97
C LYS A 21 -8.33 -20.41 -11.75
N ASP A 22 -8.77 -19.36 -11.07
CA ASP A 22 -9.45 -18.22 -11.71
C ASP A 22 -8.53 -17.51 -12.71
N PHE A 23 -7.28 -17.23 -12.33
CA PHE A 23 -6.27 -16.64 -13.21
C PHE A 23 -6.07 -17.45 -14.49
N ILE A 24 -5.86 -18.76 -14.38
CA ILE A 24 -5.64 -19.65 -15.53
C ILE A 24 -6.89 -19.77 -16.41
N ASN A 25 -8.08 -19.73 -15.82
CA ASN A 25 -9.33 -19.89 -16.58
C ASN A 25 -9.82 -18.59 -17.22
N LYS A 26 -9.46 -17.43 -16.66
CA LYS A 26 -9.97 -16.12 -17.12
C LYS A 26 -8.96 -15.33 -17.94
N HIS A 27 -7.65 -15.52 -17.74
CA HIS A 27 -6.66 -14.74 -18.48
C HIS A 27 -6.59 -15.16 -19.96
N SER A 28 -6.69 -14.18 -20.86
CA SER A 28 -6.87 -14.41 -22.29
C SER A 28 -5.79 -15.29 -22.93
N SER A 29 -4.54 -15.20 -22.50
CA SER A 29 -3.43 -16.00 -23.04
C SER A 29 -3.63 -17.51 -22.85
N PHE A 30 -4.21 -17.95 -21.73
CA PHE A 30 -4.49 -19.37 -21.49
C PHE A 30 -5.76 -19.85 -22.19
N VAL A 31 -6.73 -18.94 -22.38
CA VAL A 31 -7.94 -19.21 -23.15
C VAL A 31 -7.62 -19.35 -24.65
N ARG A 32 -6.67 -18.57 -25.15
CA ARG A 32 -6.39 -18.41 -26.60
C ARG A 32 -5.19 -19.22 -27.11
N GLY A 33 -4.47 -19.97 -26.28
CA GLY A 33 -3.49 -20.94 -26.82
C GLY A 33 -2.28 -21.29 -25.95
N ARG A 34 -2.00 -20.59 -24.84
CA ARG A 34 -0.95 -21.04 -23.91
C ARG A 34 -1.45 -22.27 -23.13
N GLN A 35 -0.61 -23.31 -23.05
CA GLN A 35 -0.89 -24.47 -22.23
C GLN A 35 -1.13 -24.06 -20.77
N LYS A 36 -2.18 -24.60 -20.15
CA LYS A 36 -2.50 -24.32 -18.74
C LYS A 36 -1.40 -24.89 -17.83
N PRO A 37 -0.89 -24.09 -16.87
CA PRO A 37 0.05 -24.58 -15.85
C PRO A 37 -0.55 -25.73 -15.03
N LEU A 38 0.29 -26.68 -14.62
CA LEU A 38 -0.06 -27.66 -13.61
C LEU A 38 0.04 -27.00 -12.22
N ILE A 39 -1.10 -26.89 -11.53
CA ILE A 39 -1.14 -26.40 -10.14
C ILE A 39 -1.03 -27.59 -9.20
N LEU A 40 -0.02 -27.57 -8.32
CA LEU A 40 0.20 -28.56 -7.26
C LEU A 40 0.15 -27.85 -5.92
N LYS A 41 -0.54 -28.44 -4.94
CA LYS A 41 -0.72 -27.85 -3.61
C LYS A 41 -0.11 -28.76 -2.56
N ILE A 42 0.88 -28.27 -1.82
CA ILE A 42 1.57 -29.08 -0.82
C ILE A 42 0.61 -29.54 0.28
N GLU A 43 -0.22 -28.65 0.82
CA GLU A 43 -1.16 -29.04 1.88
C GLU A 43 -2.27 -29.96 1.36
N GLY A 44 -2.58 -29.89 0.06
CA GLY A 44 -3.48 -30.85 -0.58
C GLY A 44 -2.91 -32.27 -0.54
N GLU A 45 -1.60 -32.39 -0.77
CA GLU A 45 -0.93 -33.69 -0.71
C GLU A 45 -0.67 -34.15 0.74
N MET A 46 -0.38 -33.23 1.66
CA MET A 46 -0.33 -33.53 3.09
C MET A 46 -1.66 -34.12 3.57
N LYS A 47 -2.81 -33.56 3.12
CA LYS A 47 -4.14 -34.13 3.40
C LYS A 47 -4.23 -35.58 2.91
N ASN A 48 -3.86 -35.83 1.67
CA ASN A 48 -3.98 -37.17 1.06
C ASN A 48 -3.16 -38.21 1.84
N ILE A 49 -1.92 -37.87 2.18
CA ILE A 49 -1.03 -38.75 2.96
C ILE A 49 -1.60 -38.95 4.36
N TYR A 50 -1.99 -37.88 5.05
CA TYR A 50 -2.55 -37.94 6.40
C TYR A 50 -3.78 -38.86 6.46
N LEU A 51 -4.74 -38.69 5.54
CA LEU A 51 -5.96 -39.51 5.50
C LEU A 51 -5.67 -40.98 5.21
N LYS A 52 -4.70 -41.27 4.34
CA LYS A 52 -4.28 -42.65 4.04
C LYS A 52 -3.61 -43.32 5.25
N GLU A 53 -2.83 -42.57 6.02
CA GLU A 53 -2.13 -43.10 7.19
C GLU A 53 -3.07 -43.30 8.40
N HIS A 54 -4.20 -42.57 8.48
CA HIS A 54 -5.10 -42.56 9.64
C HIS A 54 -6.46 -43.25 9.44
N ASN A 55 -6.76 -43.84 8.27
CA ASN A 55 -7.99 -44.61 7.97
C ASN A 55 -9.35 -43.93 8.30
N ASP A 56 -9.38 -42.61 8.52
CA ASP A 56 -10.59 -41.88 8.95
C ASP A 56 -11.31 -41.20 7.77
N ALA A 57 -12.36 -41.85 7.24
CA ALA A 57 -13.05 -41.44 6.02
C ALA A 57 -14.31 -40.57 6.21
N ALA A 58 -14.88 -40.42 7.41
CA ALA A 58 -16.22 -39.82 7.57
C ALA A 58 -16.25 -38.42 8.24
N ASP A 59 -15.54 -38.21 9.36
CA ASP A 59 -15.58 -36.92 10.10
C ASP A 59 -14.43 -35.94 9.74
N SER A 60 -13.39 -36.43 9.07
CA SER A 60 -12.14 -35.68 8.84
C SER A 60 -12.15 -34.77 7.59
N ALA A 61 -13.12 -34.94 6.68
CA ALA A 61 -13.12 -34.28 5.37
C ALA A 61 -13.08 -32.74 5.46
N THR A 62 -13.61 -32.19 6.55
CA THR A 62 -13.76 -30.75 6.78
C THR A 62 -12.76 -30.18 7.80
N LEU A 63 -12.23 -31.00 8.72
CA LEU A 63 -11.36 -30.57 9.83
C LEU A 63 -9.90 -31.05 9.70
N TRP A 64 -9.55 -31.77 8.63
CA TRP A 64 -8.20 -32.32 8.42
C TRP A 64 -7.07 -31.31 8.64
N MET A 65 -7.22 -30.05 8.20
CA MET A 65 -6.17 -29.05 8.34
C MET A 65 -5.90 -28.74 9.81
N ARG A 66 -6.96 -28.66 10.63
CA ARG A 66 -6.81 -28.48 12.07
C ARG A 66 -6.04 -29.65 12.66
N ASN A 67 -6.37 -30.88 12.29
CA ASN A 67 -5.70 -32.07 12.81
C ASN A 67 -4.21 -32.07 12.44
N ILE A 68 -3.89 -31.75 11.18
CA ILE A 68 -2.50 -31.61 10.73
C ILE A 68 -1.75 -30.50 11.50
N LEU A 69 -2.37 -29.34 11.70
CA LEU A 69 -1.77 -28.21 12.41
C LEU A 69 -1.73 -28.38 13.95
N MET A 70 -2.25 -29.48 14.48
CA MET A 70 -2.11 -29.90 15.88
C MET A 70 -1.03 -30.97 16.06
N LEU A 71 -0.50 -31.55 14.96
CA LEU A 71 0.56 -32.55 15.03
C LEU A 71 1.84 -31.94 15.62
N PRO A 72 2.60 -32.68 16.45
CA PRO A 72 3.91 -32.22 16.90
C PRO A 72 4.79 -31.79 15.73
N ALA A 73 5.57 -30.72 15.91
CA ALA A 73 6.38 -30.11 14.86
C ALA A 73 7.25 -31.13 14.06
N PRO A 74 7.94 -32.11 14.69
CA PRO A 74 8.69 -33.12 13.94
C PRO A 74 7.83 -33.96 12.99
N THR A 75 6.60 -34.29 13.40
CA THR A 75 5.64 -35.04 12.57
C THR A 75 5.14 -34.19 11.41
N LEU A 76 4.87 -32.90 11.67
CA LEU A 76 4.46 -31.95 10.63
C LEU A 76 5.57 -31.77 9.57
N TYR A 77 6.83 -31.68 9.99
CA TYR A 77 7.99 -31.61 9.09
C TYR A 77 8.11 -32.84 8.20
N ASN A 78 7.99 -34.04 8.76
CA ASN A 78 8.01 -35.29 8.00
C ASN A 78 6.84 -35.38 7.01
N LEU A 79 5.63 -35.00 7.44
CA LEU A 79 4.45 -35.00 6.57
C LEU A 79 4.61 -34.03 5.40
N TRP A 80 5.13 -32.82 5.67
CA TRP A 80 5.40 -31.83 4.62
C TRP A 80 6.46 -32.31 3.63
N GLU A 81 7.56 -32.91 4.13
CA GLU A 81 8.62 -33.48 3.29
C GLU A 81 8.07 -34.59 2.37
N LYS A 82 7.34 -35.57 2.92
CA LYS A 82 6.71 -36.63 2.11
C LYS A 82 5.77 -36.04 1.04
N ALA A 83 4.98 -35.03 1.40
CA ALA A 83 4.07 -34.37 0.47
C ALA A 83 4.83 -33.65 -0.66
N PHE A 84 5.91 -32.94 -0.34
CA PHE A 84 6.71 -32.26 -1.35
C PHE A 84 7.44 -33.25 -2.26
N GLU A 85 7.98 -34.35 -1.73
CA GLU A 85 8.59 -35.42 -2.54
C GLU A 85 7.57 -36.08 -3.48
N SER A 86 6.34 -36.29 -3.04
CA SER A 86 5.24 -36.78 -3.88
C SER A 86 4.93 -35.82 -5.03
N VAL A 87 4.92 -34.51 -4.74
CA VAL A 87 4.76 -33.45 -5.75
C VAL A 87 5.92 -33.45 -6.75
N LEU A 88 7.18 -33.60 -6.30
CA LEU A 88 8.33 -33.72 -7.20
C LEU A 88 8.21 -34.93 -8.14
N LYS A 89 7.81 -36.10 -7.62
CA LYS A 89 7.56 -37.30 -8.45
C LYS A 89 6.47 -37.08 -9.48
N THR A 90 5.42 -36.33 -9.14
CA THR A 90 4.34 -35.97 -10.06
C THR A 90 4.84 -35.08 -11.21
N ILE A 91 5.77 -34.17 -10.93
CA ILE A 91 6.38 -33.29 -11.93
C ILE A 91 7.34 -34.05 -12.86
N GLU A 92 8.10 -35.01 -12.31
CA GLU A 92 9.06 -35.82 -13.08
C GLU A 92 8.39 -36.82 -14.04
N ASN A 93 7.08 -37.08 -13.87
CA ASN A 93 6.29 -37.87 -14.81
C ASN A 93 6.38 -37.24 -16.23
N GLY A 94 6.70 -38.04 -17.24
CA GLY A 94 7.05 -37.59 -18.60
C GLY A 94 6.00 -36.68 -19.26
N GLU A 95 4.72 -36.84 -18.91
CA GLU A 95 3.62 -35.99 -19.40
C GLU A 95 3.65 -34.54 -18.88
N ASN A 96 4.36 -34.28 -17.78
CA ASN A 96 4.42 -32.98 -17.10
C ASN A 96 5.75 -32.25 -17.32
N LYS A 97 6.77 -32.91 -17.88
CA LYS A 97 8.13 -32.39 -17.99
C LYS A 97 8.25 -31.05 -18.72
N ASN A 98 7.34 -30.77 -19.66
CA ASN A 98 7.34 -29.55 -20.48
C ASN A 98 6.27 -28.53 -20.07
N LYS A 99 5.51 -28.78 -18.98
CA LYS A 99 4.43 -27.88 -18.53
C LYS A 99 4.99 -26.78 -17.64
N ASP A 100 4.38 -25.60 -17.69
CA ASP A 100 4.52 -24.64 -16.60
C ASP A 100 4.00 -25.28 -15.30
N ILE A 101 4.74 -25.16 -14.20
CA ILE A 101 4.39 -25.74 -12.90
C ILE A 101 4.24 -24.64 -11.86
N PHE A 102 3.08 -24.57 -11.23
CA PHE A 102 2.81 -23.69 -10.10
C PHE A 102 2.67 -24.53 -8.83
N ILE A 103 3.56 -24.34 -7.87
CA ILE A 103 3.41 -24.92 -6.52
C ILE A 103 2.79 -23.86 -5.61
N ASN A 104 1.71 -24.24 -4.93
CA ASN A 104 1.10 -23.47 -3.85
C ASN A 104 1.46 -24.11 -2.51
N LEU A 105 2.05 -23.31 -1.61
CA LEU A 105 2.37 -23.71 -0.25
C LEU A 105 2.33 -22.51 0.70
N HIS A 106 2.12 -22.76 1.98
CA HIS A 106 2.41 -21.77 3.04
C HIS A 106 3.90 -21.80 3.41
N ALA A 107 4.54 -20.63 3.43
CA ALA A 107 5.93 -20.50 3.87
C ALA A 107 6.06 -20.72 5.38
N CYS A 108 5.02 -20.37 6.14
CA CYS A 108 4.89 -20.71 7.55
C CYS A 108 3.44 -21.05 7.94
N PHE A 109 3.31 -21.99 8.87
CA PHE A 109 2.08 -22.36 9.53
C PHE A 109 1.99 -21.70 10.90
N TYR A 110 0.79 -21.24 11.27
CA TYR A 110 0.49 -20.92 12.65
C TYR A 110 0.10 -22.20 13.40
N HIS A 111 0.97 -22.67 14.29
CA HIS A 111 0.80 -23.92 15.00
C HIS A 111 -0.09 -23.73 16.24
N HIS A 112 -1.14 -24.54 16.34
CA HIS A 112 -2.20 -24.31 17.32
C HIS A 112 -1.83 -24.69 18.75
N THR A 113 -0.99 -25.72 18.93
CA THR A 113 -0.63 -26.23 20.25
C THR A 113 0.42 -25.36 20.92
N THR A 114 1.45 -24.96 20.18
CA THR A 114 2.57 -24.15 20.71
C THR A 114 2.40 -22.65 20.47
N VAL A 115 1.40 -22.25 19.68
CA VAL A 115 1.07 -20.85 19.41
C VAL A 115 2.26 -20.11 18.74
N GLU A 116 2.98 -20.82 17.88
CA GLU A 116 4.18 -20.32 17.19
C GLU A 116 4.06 -20.42 15.66
N TYR A 117 4.89 -19.67 14.94
CA TYR A 117 5.01 -19.81 13.49
C TYR A 117 6.08 -20.85 13.15
N LEU A 118 5.68 -21.93 12.50
CA LEU A 118 6.55 -23.01 12.07
C LEU A 118 6.72 -22.97 10.56
N SER A 119 7.97 -23.05 10.10
CA SER A 119 8.24 -23.27 8.68
C SER A 119 8.73 -24.69 8.46
N PRO A 120 7.91 -25.57 7.86
CA PRO A 120 8.31 -26.95 7.56
C PRO A 120 9.12 -27.06 6.26
N ALA A 121 9.26 -25.97 5.50
CA ALA A 121 9.84 -26.00 4.18
C ALA A 121 11.35 -26.26 4.24
N LYS A 122 11.82 -27.23 3.45
CA LYS A 122 13.24 -27.60 3.34
C LYS A 122 13.86 -27.03 2.07
N ILE A 123 14.97 -26.31 2.22
CA ILE A 123 15.69 -25.67 1.11
C ILE A 123 16.12 -26.69 0.06
N GLU A 124 16.53 -27.89 0.48
CA GLU A 124 16.97 -28.97 -0.41
C GLU A 124 15.87 -29.42 -1.37
N LEU A 125 14.63 -29.48 -0.89
CA LEU A 125 13.47 -29.86 -1.70
C LEU A 125 13.04 -28.72 -2.63
N LEU A 126 13.07 -27.48 -2.13
CA LEU A 126 12.85 -26.30 -2.97
C LEU A 126 13.92 -26.19 -4.08
N LYS A 127 15.17 -26.50 -3.77
CA LYS A 127 16.28 -26.55 -4.74
C LYS A 127 16.07 -27.63 -5.80
N LYS A 128 15.59 -28.82 -5.42
CA LYS A 128 15.19 -29.87 -6.39
C LYS A 128 14.05 -29.41 -7.31
N PHE A 129 13.12 -28.62 -6.78
CA PHE A 129 12.08 -27.99 -7.60
C PHE A 129 12.65 -26.93 -8.56
N ASN A 130 13.82 -26.34 -8.28
CA ASN A 130 14.47 -25.35 -9.14
C ASN A 130 13.50 -24.24 -9.63
N PRO A 131 12.90 -23.47 -8.69
CA PRO A 131 11.96 -22.41 -9.03
C PRO A 131 12.63 -21.31 -9.85
N ASP A 132 11.90 -20.69 -10.77
CA ASP A 132 12.31 -19.48 -11.47
C ASP A 132 11.94 -18.21 -10.68
N LEU A 133 10.94 -18.31 -9.79
CA LEU A 133 10.32 -17.17 -9.14
C LEU A 133 9.52 -17.59 -7.90
N PHE A 134 9.57 -16.76 -6.86
CA PHE A 134 8.64 -16.80 -5.74
C PHE A 134 7.67 -15.61 -5.78
N ILE A 135 6.39 -15.88 -5.54
CA ILE A 135 5.37 -14.84 -5.42
C ILE A 135 4.63 -15.01 -4.09
N THR A 136 4.75 -14.02 -3.21
CA THR A 136 4.00 -13.97 -1.94
C THR A 136 2.74 -13.16 -2.12
N LEU A 137 1.60 -13.84 -2.14
CA LEU A 137 0.29 -13.21 -2.26
C LEU A 137 -0.15 -12.62 -0.92
N ILE A 138 -0.59 -11.35 -0.96
CA ILE A 138 -1.06 -10.62 0.22
C ILE A 138 -2.39 -9.91 -0.04
N ASP A 139 -3.11 -9.59 1.03
CA ASP A 139 -4.43 -8.96 0.99
C ASP A 139 -4.65 -8.10 2.26
N ASP A 140 -5.77 -7.37 2.29
CA ASP A 140 -6.17 -6.59 3.46
C ASP A 140 -6.52 -7.50 4.64
N ILE A 141 -6.06 -7.10 5.83
CA ILE A 141 -6.30 -7.87 7.06
C ILE A 141 -7.79 -8.07 7.36
N TYR A 142 -8.65 -7.14 6.97
CA TYR A 142 -10.10 -7.25 7.21
C TYR A 142 -10.75 -8.28 6.29
N ASP A 143 -10.32 -8.37 5.03
CA ASP A 143 -10.83 -9.39 4.09
C ASP A 143 -10.37 -10.78 4.53
N ILE A 144 -9.11 -10.89 4.97
CA ILE A 144 -8.54 -12.12 5.51
C ILE A 144 -9.26 -12.54 6.78
N HIS A 145 -9.46 -11.61 7.73
CA HIS A 145 -10.17 -11.89 8.97
C HIS A 145 -11.58 -12.41 8.69
N ASN A 146 -12.35 -11.73 7.82
CA ASN A 146 -13.67 -12.19 7.44
C ASN A 146 -13.65 -13.62 6.84
N ARG A 147 -12.73 -13.89 5.89
CA ARG A 147 -12.58 -15.24 5.31
C ARG A 147 -12.17 -16.29 6.33
N LEU A 148 -11.34 -15.94 7.31
CA LEU A 148 -10.88 -16.83 8.37
C LEU A 148 -11.94 -17.06 9.46
N ARG A 149 -13.02 -16.26 9.50
CA ARG A 149 -14.19 -16.47 10.38
C ARG A 149 -15.27 -17.37 9.76
N TYR A 150 -15.15 -17.75 8.49
CA TYR A 150 -16.10 -18.68 7.86
C TYR A 150 -16.14 -20.06 8.53
N PRO A 151 -17.23 -20.84 8.34
CA PRO A 151 -17.28 -22.21 8.83
C PRO A 151 -16.05 -23.03 8.40
N ASN A 152 -15.52 -23.82 9.33
CA ASN A 152 -14.31 -24.64 9.16
C ASN A 152 -13.03 -23.84 8.90
N GLN A 153 -12.96 -22.59 9.36
CA GLN A 153 -11.75 -21.78 9.34
C GLN A 153 -11.29 -21.43 10.76
N ILE A 154 -10.05 -20.94 10.86
CA ILE A 154 -9.28 -20.83 12.11
C ILE A 154 -9.86 -19.84 13.13
N PHE A 155 -10.56 -18.81 12.68
CA PHE A 155 -11.22 -17.80 13.53
C PHE A 155 -12.74 -17.95 13.53
N CYS A 156 -13.25 -19.11 13.12
CA CYS A 156 -14.67 -19.39 13.26
C CYS A 156 -15.04 -19.46 14.76
N GLY A 157 -16.14 -18.81 15.16
CA GLY A 157 -16.59 -18.79 16.56
C GLY A 157 -16.85 -20.19 17.14
N LEU A 158 -17.25 -21.16 16.32
CA LEU A 158 -17.43 -22.57 16.74
C LEU A 158 -16.11 -23.28 17.09
N TYR A 159 -14.97 -22.71 16.68
CA TYR A 159 -13.64 -23.32 16.84
C TYR A 159 -12.68 -22.42 17.63
N GLY A 160 -13.21 -21.58 18.53
CA GLY A 160 -12.41 -20.73 19.40
C GLY A 160 -11.98 -19.39 18.78
N GLY A 161 -12.58 -19.02 17.65
CA GLY A 161 -12.49 -17.64 17.17
C GLY A 161 -13.15 -16.65 18.12
N ALA A 162 -12.69 -15.41 18.11
CA ALA A 162 -13.11 -14.39 19.05
C ALA A 162 -14.62 -14.08 18.94
N SER A 163 -15.29 -14.07 20.09
CA SER A 163 -16.69 -13.69 20.24
C SER A 163 -16.88 -12.22 20.66
N ASP A 164 -15.81 -11.55 21.07
CA ASP A 164 -15.82 -10.17 21.57
C ASP A 164 -14.87 -9.25 20.76
N PRO A 165 -15.06 -7.91 20.82
CA PRO A 165 -14.24 -6.97 20.07
C PRO A 165 -12.74 -7.04 20.38
N VAL A 166 -12.36 -7.29 21.64
CA VAL A 166 -10.95 -7.32 22.07
C VAL A 166 -10.25 -8.53 21.48
N GLY A 167 -10.86 -9.70 21.59
CA GLY A 167 -10.35 -10.93 20.98
C GLY A 167 -10.16 -10.78 19.46
N ALA A 168 -11.13 -10.14 18.78
CA ALA A 168 -11.05 -9.98 17.32
C ALA A 168 -9.97 -8.96 16.89
N ILE A 169 -9.68 -7.94 17.71
CA ILE A 169 -8.52 -7.06 17.49
C ILE A 169 -7.21 -7.85 17.58
N PHE A 170 -7.08 -8.76 18.55
CA PHE A 170 -5.91 -9.63 18.63
C PHE A 170 -5.79 -10.58 17.43
N GLU A 171 -6.91 -11.07 16.89
CA GLU A 171 -6.90 -11.84 15.63
C GLU A 171 -6.37 -10.99 14.46
N LEU A 172 -6.78 -9.72 14.34
CA LEU A 172 -6.27 -8.80 13.31
C LEU A 172 -4.77 -8.53 13.48
N MET A 173 -4.30 -8.31 14.72
CA MET A 173 -2.86 -8.18 15.01
C MET A 173 -2.09 -9.45 14.65
N ARG A 174 -2.66 -10.63 14.92
CA ARG A 174 -2.09 -11.92 14.52
C ARG A 174 -2.01 -12.07 13.01
N ILE A 175 -3.03 -11.64 12.26
CA ILE A 175 -3.01 -11.64 10.80
C ILE A 175 -1.89 -10.73 10.26
N LEU A 176 -1.69 -9.56 10.86
CA LEU A 176 -0.58 -8.67 10.50
C LEU A 176 0.77 -9.38 10.69
N ASP A 177 0.99 -10.00 11.86
CA ASP A 177 2.24 -10.70 12.14
C ASP A 177 2.44 -11.91 11.21
N TRP A 178 1.39 -12.70 10.96
CA TRP A 178 1.44 -13.84 10.04
C TRP A 178 1.87 -13.39 8.64
N ARG A 179 1.26 -12.32 8.09
CA ARG A 179 1.66 -11.75 6.79
C ARG A 179 3.14 -11.39 6.78
N ALA A 180 3.65 -10.77 7.84
CA ALA A 180 5.05 -10.38 7.94
C ALA A 180 5.99 -11.60 7.95
N LYS A 181 5.65 -12.65 8.70
CA LYS A 181 6.41 -13.90 8.75
C LYS A 181 6.38 -14.67 7.42
N GLU A 182 5.23 -14.69 6.74
CA GLU A 182 5.10 -15.33 5.43
C GLU A 182 6.00 -14.65 4.38
N ILE A 183 5.98 -13.31 4.33
CA ILE A 183 6.86 -12.54 3.44
C ILE A 183 8.33 -12.78 3.80
N MET A 184 8.68 -12.73 5.09
CA MET A 184 10.04 -12.93 5.57
C MET A 184 10.59 -14.30 5.17
N MET A 185 9.85 -15.38 5.45
CA MET A 185 10.28 -16.74 5.13
C MET A 185 10.37 -16.97 3.62
N THR A 186 9.42 -16.45 2.85
CA THR A 186 9.48 -16.59 1.39
C THR A 186 10.66 -15.84 0.79
N LYS A 187 10.95 -14.62 1.27
CA LYS A 187 12.13 -13.85 0.86
C LYS A 187 13.42 -14.59 1.21
N TYR A 188 13.48 -15.20 2.39
CA TYR A 188 14.61 -16.04 2.79
C TYR A 188 14.82 -17.21 1.82
N PHE A 189 13.78 -17.99 1.50
CA PHE A 189 13.91 -19.10 0.55
C PHE A 189 14.36 -18.66 -0.84
N ALA A 190 13.81 -17.54 -1.33
CA ALA A 190 14.19 -17.00 -2.63
C ALA A 190 15.66 -16.56 -2.65
N HIS A 191 16.12 -15.90 -1.58
CA HIS A 191 17.51 -15.49 -1.42
C HIS A 191 18.47 -16.69 -1.41
N GLU A 192 18.19 -17.72 -0.60
CA GLU A 192 19.04 -18.92 -0.51
C GLU A 192 19.13 -19.69 -1.84
N LEU A 193 18.12 -19.55 -2.70
CA LEU A 193 18.08 -20.17 -4.01
C LEU A 193 18.58 -19.25 -5.14
N GLY A 194 18.89 -17.98 -4.84
CA GLY A 194 19.35 -17.00 -5.82
C GLY A 194 18.27 -16.60 -6.84
N VAL A 195 16.99 -16.65 -6.46
CA VAL A 195 15.86 -16.38 -7.35
C VAL A 195 15.04 -15.16 -6.88
N PRO A 196 14.32 -14.48 -7.77
CA PRO A 196 13.53 -13.32 -7.37
C PRO A 196 12.33 -13.70 -6.50
N ASN A 197 11.99 -12.81 -5.56
CA ASN A 197 10.73 -12.83 -4.83
C ASN A 197 9.95 -11.53 -5.06
N TYR A 198 8.66 -11.66 -5.33
CA TYR A 198 7.73 -10.53 -5.41
C TYR A 198 6.63 -10.67 -4.37
N VAL A 199 6.39 -9.60 -3.63
CA VAL A 199 5.18 -9.41 -2.83
C VAL A 199 4.09 -8.87 -3.75
N PHE A 200 2.97 -9.57 -3.84
CA PHE A 200 1.93 -9.30 -4.83
C PHE A 200 0.55 -9.24 -4.16
N ALA A 201 -0.06 -8.07 -4.16
CA ALA A 201 -1.41 -7.91 -3.63
C ALA A 201 -2.45 -8.53 -4.57
N VAL A 202 -3.40 -9.31 -4.03
CA VAL A 202 -4.42 -9.98 -4.84
C VAL A 202 -5.38 -8.99 -5.54
N LYS A 203 -5.37 -7.71 -5.18
CA LYS A 203 -6.17 -6.67 -5.85
C LYS A 203 -5.51 -6.11 -7.12
N HIS A 204 -4.37 -6.64 -7.53
CA HIS A 204 -3.80 -6.46 -8.86
C HIS A 204 -4.52 -7.32 -9.91
N SER A 205 -4.36 -6.93 -11.18
CA SER A 205 -5.02 -7.60 -12.29
C SER A 205 -4.33 -8.92 -12.65
N TYR A 206 -5.07 -9.80 -13.33
CA TYR A 206 -4.53 -11.02 -13.95
C TYR A 206 -3.40 -10.69 -14.92
N ASP A 207 -3.56 -9.60 -15.68
CA ASP A 207 -2.59 -9.16 -16.68
C ASP A 207 -1.25 -8.76 -16.02
N THR A 208 -1.28 -8.05 -14.89
CA THR A 208 -0.05 -7.74 -14.13
C THR A 208 0.67 -9.02 -13.67
N LEU A 209 -0.07 -10.03 -13.18
CA LEU A 209 0.53 -11.31 -12.77
C LEU A 209 1.09 -12.09 -13.98
N TYR A 210 0.35 -12.11 -15.09
CA TYR A 210 0.79 -12.78 -16.32
C TYR A 210 2.09 -12.19 -16.84
N LYS A 211 2.16 -10.85 -16.96
CA LYS A 211 3.38 -10.15 -17.35
C LYS A 211 4.54 -10.47 -16.43
N LEU A 212 4.30 -10.46 -15.11
CA LEU A 212 5.34 -10.76 -14.13
C LEU A 212 5.95 -12.16 -14.28
N ILE A 213 5.14 -13.17 -14.61
CA ILE A 213 5.60 -14.57 -14.70
C ILE A 213 6.18 -14.89 -16.08
N PHE A 214 5.52 -14.42 -17.13
CA PHE A 214 5.71 -14.92 -18.49
C PHE A 214 6.33 -13.92 -19.46
N GLU A 215 6.34 -12.63 -19.12
CA GLU A 215 6.89 -11.60 -19.98
C GLU A 215 8.11 -10.95 -19.32
N ASP A 216 9.13 -10.64 -20.12
CA ASP A 216 10.28 -9.88 -19.66
C ASP A 216 9.96 -8.39 -19.70
N LYS A 217 9.05 -7.97 -18.81
CA LYS A 217 8.57 -6.58 -18.71
C LYS A 217 9.18 -5.89 -17.50
N HIS A 218 9.45 -4.60 -17.67
CA HIS A 218 9.91 -3.76 -16.58
C HIS A 218 8.87 -3.63 -15.46
N THR A 219 9.36 -3.59 -14.22
CA THR A 219 8.54 -3.44 -13.01
C THR A 219 8.51 -1.97 -12.54
N PHE A 220 7.31 -1.46 -12.28
CA PHE A 220 7.05 -0.11 -11.82
C PHE A 220 6.29 -0.10 -10.50
N TYR A 221 6.71 0.74 -9.57
CA TYR A 221 5.89 1.16 -8.44
C TYR A 221 5.30 2.55 -8.72
N ILE A 222 3.97 2.66 -8.64
CA ILE A 222 3.22 3.89 -8.95
C ILE A 222 2.81 4.56 -7.63
N SER A 223 3.67 5.46 -7.16
CA SER A 223 3.49 6.26 -5.95
C SER A 223 2.49 7.40 -6.20
N HIS A 224 1.50 7.59 -5.31
CA HIS A 224 0.46 8.62 -5.45
C HIS A 224 -0.18 9.02 -4.09
N PRO A 225 -0.76 10.23 -3.97
CA PRO A 225 -1.17 10.83 -2.69
C PRO A 225 -2.54 10.32 -2.16
N ILE A 226 -2.58 9.11 -1.60
CA ILE A 226 -3.81 8.50 -1.05
C ILE A 226 -4.42 9.34 0.10
N SER A 227 -3.59 9.87 1.00
CA SER A 227 -4.08 10.61 2.17
C SER A 227 -4.82 11.90 1.79
N GLU A 228 -4.43 12.56 0.70
CA GLU A 228 -5.10 13.78 0.24
C GLU A 228 -6.48 13.46 -0.35
N VAL A 229 -6.61 12.39 -1.14
CA VAL A 229 -7.91 11.93 -1.65
C VAL A 229 -8.88 11.67 -0.49
N ARG A 230 -8.41 11.00 0.56
CA ARG A 230 -9.20 10.75 1.77
C ARG A 230 -9.54 12.02 2.54
N ARG A 231 -8.63 13.01 2.57
CA ARG A 231 -8.90 14.32 3.17
C ARG A 231 -10.04 15.02 2.43
N LEU A 232 -10.00 15.03 1.10
CA LEU A 232 -11.04 15.60 0.23
C LEU A 232 -12.41 14.95 0.47
N GLN A 233 -12.47 13.61 0.47
CA GLN A 233 -13.70 12.86 0.78
C GLN A 233 -14.26 13.25 2.15
N LYS A 234 -13.39 13.41 3.15
CA LYS A 234 -13.78 13.75 4.52
C LYS A 234 -14.35 15.17 4.65
N ILE A 235 -13.86 16.13 3.87
CA ILE A 235 -14.37 17.50 3.88
C ILE A 235 -15.52 17.73 2.88
N GLY A 236 -16.00 16.66 2.23
CA GLY A 236 -17.11 16.72 1.28
C GLY A 236 -16.74 17.10 -0.15
N GLU A 237 -15.45 17.27 -0.46
CA GLU A 237 -14.95 17.55 -1.82
C GLU A 237 -14.86 16.25 -2.66
N ASN A 238 -15.98 15.52 -2.74
CA ASN A 238 -16.04 14.19 -3.35
C ASN A 238 -15.74 14.23 -4.86
N GLU A 239 -16.11 15.31 -5.56
CA GLU A 239 -15.90 15.42 -7.01
C GLU A 239 -14.41 15.44 -7.37
N LYS A 240 -13.62 16.28 -6.68
CA LYS A 240 -12.15 16.31 -6.84
C LYS A 240 -11.49 15.02 -6.41
N ALA A 241 -11.98 14.40 -5.33
CA ALA A 241 -11.47 13.10 -4.89
C ALA A 241 -11.69 12.02 -5.95
N ASN A 242 -12.91 11.96 -6.51
CA ASN A 242 -13.28 11.00 -7.55
C ASN A 242 -12.51 11.23 -8.85
N GLN A 243 -12.28 12.49 -9.23
CA GLN A 243 -11.44 12.83 -10.37
C GLN A 243 -10.01 12.25 -10.19
N MET A 244 -9.39 12.44 -9.03
CA MET A 244 -8.06 11.90 -8.76
C MET A 244 -8.04 10.37 -8.74
N ILE A 245 -9.08 9.72 -8.19
CA ILE A 245 -9.25 8.26 -8.22
C ILE A 245 -9.28 7.77 -9.67
N GLU A 246 -10.06 8.42 -10.53
CA GLU A 246 -10.16 8.07 -11.95
C GLU A 246 -8.85 8.29 -12.72
N GLU A 247 -8.16 9.40 -12.48
CA GLU A 247 -6.84 9.67 -13.08
C GLU A 247 -5.83 8.57 -12.74
N ILE A 248 -5.74 8.17 -11.47
CA ILE A 248 -4.86 7.07 -11.01
C ILE A 248 -5.31 5.73 -11.59
N ARG A 249 -6.62 5.48 -11.72
CA ARG A 249 -7.16 4.27 -12.32
C ARG A 249 -6.72 4.14 -13.78
N MET A 250 -6.92 5.21 -14.56
CA MET A 250 -6.51 5.29 -15.97
C MET A 250 -4.99 5.16 -16.13
N LEU A 251 -4.22 5.81 -15.26
CA LEU A 251 -2.78 5.66 -15.19
C LEU A 251 -2.40 4.19 -14.94
N GLY A 252 -3.01 3.54 -13.94
CA GLY A 252 -2.76 2.15 -13.59
C GLY A 252 -3.08 1.18 -14.73
N VAL A 253 -4.18 1.39 -15.45
CA VAL A 253 -4.55 0.58 -16.64
C VAL A 253 -3.50 0.73 -17.75
N LYS A 254 -3.12 1.97 -18.08
CA LYS A 254 -2.15 2.26 -19.16
C LYS A 254 -0.74 1.76 -18.80
N PHE A 255 -0.33 1.88 -17.55
CA PHE A 255 0.93 1.28 -17.09
C PHE A 255 0.89 -0.24 -17.15
N SER A 256 -0.20 -0.86 -16.67
CA SER A 256 -0.35 -2.31 -16.65
C SER A 256 -0.39 -2.92 -18.05
N SER A 257 -0.87 -2.19 -19.07
CA SER A 257 -0.86 -2.70 -20.45
C SER A 257 0.56 -2.92 -21.00
N GLU A 258 1.55 -2.18 -20.51
CA GLU A 258 2.92 -2.19 -21.04
C GLU A 258 3.96 -2.74 -20.07
N PHE A 259 3.70 -2.67 -18.77
CA PHE A 259 4.64 -2.93 -17.68
C PHE A 259 4.01 -3.77 -16.57
N VAL A 260 4.84 -4.37 -15.73
CA VAL A 260 4.38 -4.94 -14.44
C VAL A 260 4.23 -3.79 -13.44
N SER A 261 3.02 -3.52 -12.98
CA SER A 261 2.71 -2.30 -12.23
C SER A 261 2.17 -2.59 -10.83
N PHE A 262 2.87 -2.11 -9.82
CA PHE A 262 2.51 -2.19 -8.41
C PHE A 262 1.91 -0.86 -7.93
N LEU A 263 0.82 -0.92 -7.18
CA LEU A 263 0.08 0.24 -6.68
C LEU A 263 -0.20 0.06 -5.18
N PRO A 264 0.09 1.06 -4.34
CA PRO A 264 -0.17 0.98 -2.89
C PRO A 264 -1.65 0.77 -2.56
N THR A 265 -2.55 1.28 -3.41
CA THR A 265 -4.01 1.20 -3.23
C THR A 265 -4.62 -0.19 -3.45
N THR A 266 -3.79 -1.19 -3.79
CA THR A 266 -4.21 -2.59 -3.82
C THR A 266 -4.29 -3.23 -2.44
N ILE A 267 -3.80 -2.55 -1.38
CA ILE A 267 -4.06 -2.92 0.02
C ILE A 267 -4.41 -1.65 0.78
N ASP A 268 -5.68 -1.57 1.14
CA ASP A 268 -6.36 -0.42 1.72
C ASP A 268 -6.86 -0.78 3.13
N GLU A 269 -5.93 -0.84 4.08
CA GLU A 269 -6.17 -1.33 5.45
C GLU A 269 -6.15 -0.24 6.53
N LEU A 270 -5.61 0.94 6.23
CA LEU A 270 -5.52 2.07 7.16
C LEU A 270 -6.88 2.80 7.30
N ARG A 271 -7.96 2.09 7.60
CA ARG A 271 -9.35 2.59 7.47
C ARG A 271 -10.09 2.81 8.79
N ILE A 272 -9.47 2.55 9.93
CA ILE A 272 -10.10 2.73 11.25
C ILE A 272 -10.41 4.22 11.47
N GLN A 273 -11.68 4.55 11.70
CA GLN A 273 -12.16 5.92 11.86
C GLN A 273 -11.76 6.53 13.20
N HIS A 274 -11.77 7.86 13.25
CA HIS A 274 -11.66 8.64 14.48
C HIS A 274 -13.03 9.16 14.90
N ARG A 275 -13.27 9.29 16.21
CA ARG A 275 -14.49 9.95 16.72
C ARG A 275 -14.54 11.43 16.35
N ASN A 276 -13.41 12.14 16.49
CA ASN A 276 -13.28 13.57 16.22
C ASN A 276 -11.85 13.93 15.81
N ASN A 277 -11.64 14.97 15.00
CA ASN A 277 -10.28 15.38 14.56
C ASN A 277 -9.38 15.85 15.70
N LYS A 278 -9.96 16.34 16.80
CA LYS A 278 -9.22 16.91 17.94
C LYS A 278 -8.80 15.87 18.98
N LYS A 279 -9.52 14.75 19.09
CA LYS A 279 -9.18 13.63 19.99
C LYS A 279 -8.79 12.46 19.09
N LYS A 280 -7.53 12.02 19.13
CA LYS A 280 -7.01 10.84 18.40
C LYS A 280 -7.62 9.51 18.90
N GLU A 281 -8.92 9.51 19.20
CA GLU A 281 -9.66 8.37 19.69
C GLU A 281 -10.26 7.62 18.50
N ARG A 282 -9.82 6.37 18.34
CA ARG A 282 -10.32 5.47 17.29
C ARG A 282 -11.63 4.85 17.71
N ILE A 283 -12.51 4.68 16.74
CA ILE A 283 -13.80 4.01 16.92
C ILE A 283 -13.85 2.75 16.05
N PRO A 284 -14.63 1.74 16.44
CA PRO A 284 -14.75 0.48 15.71
C PRO A 284 -15.63 0.65 14.45
N LYS A 285 -15.22 1.56 13.57
CA LYS A 285 -15.86 1.82 12.28
C LYS A 285 -14.79 1.96 11.22
N LEU A 286 -14.98 1.29 10.09
CA LEU A 286 -14.09 1.42 8.94
C LEU A 286 -14.60 2.52 8.01
N MET A 287 -13.68 3.34 7.48
CA MET A 287 -13.94 4.17 6.31
C MET A 287 -14.26 3.28 5.10
N PRO A 288 -14.98 3.79 4.08
CA PRO A 288 -15.07 3.12 2.78
C PRO A 288 -13.68 2.80 2.21
N ARG A 289 -13.63 1.90 1.22
CA ARG A 289 -12.40 1.69 0.46
C ARG A 289 -12.14 2.91 -0.41
N TRP A 290 -10.87 3.17 -0.69
CA TRP A 290 -10.43 4.29 -1.52
C TRP A 290 -11.14 4.30 -2.90
N ASP A 291 -11.28 3.13 -3.52
CA ASP A 291 -11.99 2.88 -4.77
C ASP A 291 -12.97 1.73 -4.54
N SER A 292 -14.12 2.04 -3.95
CA SER A 292 -15.07 1.01 -3.51
C SER A 292 -15.71 0.27 -4.69
N GLU A 293 -15.98 0.96 -5.80
CA GLU A 293 -16.64 0.40 -6.98
C GLU A 293 -15.81 -0.70 -7.64
N LYS A 294 -14.49 -0.48 -7.77
CA LYS A 294 -13.55 -1.43 -8.36
C LYS A 294 -13.58 -2.81 -7.69
N TYR A 295 -13.86 -2.88 -6.39
CA TYR A 295 -13.75 -4.10 -5.61
C TYR A 295 -15.09 -4.79 -5.31
N LEU A 296 -16.22 -4.20 -5.74
CA LEU A 296 -17.54 -4.82 -5.56
C LEU A 296 -17.71 -6.04 -6.45
N ASN A 297 -17.36 -5.92 -7.74
CA ASN A 297 -17.50 -6.98 -8.74
C ASN A 297 -16.24 -7.08 -9.59
N PRO A 298 -15.13 -7.61 -9.05
CA PRO A 298 -13.88 -7.69 -9.78
C PRO A 298 -14.01 -8.67 -10.96
N THR A 299 -13.75 -8.20 -12.17
CA THR A 299 -13.78 -9.02 -13.40
C THR A 299 -12.39 -9.47 -13.83
N ASP A 300 -11.36 -8.68 -13.53
CA ASP A 300 -10.00 -8.84 -14.02
C ASP A 300 -8.94 -8.88 -12.91
N LEU A 301 -9.34 -8.97 -11.65
CA LEU A 301 -8.44 -9.01 -10.49
C LEU A 301 -8.24 -10.43 -9.95
N LEU A 302 -7.09 -10.68 -9.32
CA LEU A 302 -6.87 -11.90 -8.51
C LEU A 302 -7.74 -11.94 -7.24
N PHE A 303 -8.44 -10.86 -6.93
CA PHE A 303 -9.18 -10.68 -5.69
C PHE A 303 -10.55 -11.34 -5.76
N THR A 304 -10.82 -12.23 -4.80
CA THR A 304 -12.18 -12.71 -4.53
C THR A 304 -12.73 -11.98 -3.31
N PRO A 305 -13.77 -11.13 -3.46
CA PRO A 305 -14.34 -10.45 -2.31
C PRO A 305 -14.85 -11.49 -1.30
N PRO A 306 -14.69 -11.24 0.00
CA PRO A 306 -15.34 -12.10 0.97
C PRO A 306 -16.86 -12.10 0.71
N ARG A 307 -17.50 -13.26 0.86
CA ARG A 307 -18.97 -13.38 0.99
C ARG A 307 -19.46 -12.36 2.03
N LYS A 308 -20.69 -11.86 1.86
CA LYS A 308 -21.35 -10.84 2.70
C LYS A 308 -20.81 -10.91 4.14
N ARG A 309 -20.38 -9.75 4.66
CA ARG A 309 -19.80 -9.63 6.01
C ARG A 309 -20.66 -10.44 6.97
N ASN A 310 -20.02 -11.39 7.65
CA ASN A 310 -20.71 -12.26 8.59
C ASN A 310 -21.49 -11.36 9.57
N GLU A 311 -22.75 -11.71 9.86
CA GLU A 311 -23.63 -11.01 10.81
C GLU A 311 -23.13 -11.08 12.28
N PHE A 312 -21.88 -11.50 12.48
CA PHE A 312 -21.23 -11.78 13.77
C PHE A 312 -19.77 -11.30 13.75
N ASP A 313 -19.52 -10.12 13.19
CA ASP A 313 -18.20 -9.49 13.22
C ASP A 313 -18.15 -8.60 14.48
N PRO A 314 -17.52 -9.06 15.57
CA PRO A 314 -17.73 -8.53 16.92
C PRO A 314 -17.03 -7.19 17.13
N ILE A 315 -16.37 -6.65 16.10
CA ILE A 315 -15.73 -5.34 16.16
C ILE A 315 -16.65 -4.29 15.56
N TRP A 316 -17.12 -4.47 14.32
CA TRP A 316 -17.56 -3.33 13.48
C TRP A 316 -19.08 -3.11 13.47
N GLU A 317 -19.81 -3.69 14.41
CA GLU A 317 -21.25 -3.49 14.57
C GLU A 317 -21.55 -2.19 15.34
N GLU A 318 -22.68 -1.55 15.01
CA GLU A 318 -22.99 -0.17 15.40
C GLU A 318 -23.28 0.03 16.91
N GLU A 319 -23.44 -1.06 17.68
CA GLU A 319 -23.92 -1.02 19.07
C GLU A 319 -22.87 -1.23 20.16
N HIS A 320 -21.58 -1.36 19.83
CA HIS A 320 -20.58 -1.51 20.88
C HIS A 320 -20.45 -0.22 21.71
N LYS A 321 -20.76 -0.31 23.01
CA LYS A 321 -20.38 0.72 23.99
C LYS A 321 -18.86 0.88 23.92
N ASN A 322 -18.43 1.98 23.30
CA ASN A 322 -17.02 2.35 23.16
C ASN A 322 -16.38 2.49 24.54
N SER A 323 -15.82 1.40 25.06
CA SER A 323 -15.01 1.43 26.26
C SER A 323 -13.68 2.12 25.93
N LYS A 324 -13.07 2.73 26.95
CA LYS A 324 -11.77 3.40 26.80
C LYS A 324 -10.70 2.40 26.36
N GLU A 325 -10.77 1.18 26.88
CA GLU A 325 -9.88 0.07 26.58
C GLU A 325 -9.96 -0.34 25.11
N LEU A 326 -11.18 -0.44 24.55
CA LEU A 326 -11.38 -0.75 23.14
C LEU A 326 -10.78 0.33 22.24
N CYS A 327 -10.99 1.61 22.59
CA CYS A 327 -10.44 2.73 21.82
C CYS A 327 -8.91 2.75 21.83
N LEU A 328 -8.27 2.40 22.96
CA LEU A 328 -6.82 2.27 23.06
C LEU A 328 -6.28 1.11 22.22
N LEU A 329 -6.95 -0.05 22.24
CA LEU A 329 -6.56 -1.20 21.43
C LEU A 329 -6.71 -0.95 19.92
N LEU A 330 -7.77 -0.24 19.52
CA LEU A 330 -7.95 0.19 18.13
C LEU A 330 -6.87 1.17 17.66
N GLU A 331 -6.44 2.08 18.54
CA GLU A 331 -5.32 2.99 18.24
C GLU A 331 -4.00 2.22 18.13
N GLU A 332 -3.77 1.20 18.95
CA GLU A 332 -2.58 0.35 18.83
C GLU A 332 -2.61 -0.49 17.54
N LEU A 333 -3.74 -1.12 17.23
CA LEU A 333 -3.93 -1.80 15.95
C LEU A 333 -3.68 -0.85 14.78
N TYR A 334 -4.20 0.37 14.82
CA TYR A 334 -3.99 1.36 13.78
C TYR A 334 -2.49 1.67 13.56
N LYS A 335 -1.73 1.88 14.64
CA LYS A 335 -0.28 2.14 14.55
C LYS A 335 0.47 0.96 13.94
N LEU A 336 0.12 -0.27 14.34
CA LEU A 336 0.70 -1.48 13.74
C LEU A 336 0.40 -1.57 12.25
N ILE A 337 -0.83 -1.25 11.84
CA ILE A 337 -1.20 -1.16 10.42
C ILE A 337 -0.37 -0.09 9.71
N GLU A 338 -0.21 1.11 10.28
CA GLU A 338 0.56 2.20 9.69
C GLU A 338 2.04 1.81 9.43
N VAL A 339 2.65 1.12 10.40
CA VAL A 339 4.01 0.58 10.26
C VAL A 339 4.06 -0.47 9.16
N GLN A 340 3.09 -1.39 9.10
CA GLN A 340 3.06 -2.42 8.05
C GLN A 340 2.80 -1.85 6.66
N VAL A 341 1.93 -0.84 6.52
CA VAL A 341 1.69 -0.13 5.26
C VAL A 341 3.00 0.48 4.76
N SER A 342 3.71 1.20 5.63
CA SER A 342 5.01 1.80 5.27
C SER A 342 6.04 0.74 4.86
N SER A 343 6.16 -0.34 5.65
CA SER A 343 7.09 -1.45 5.37
C SER A 343 6.76 -2.17 4.06
N ARG A 344 5.47 -2.39 3.78
CA ARG A 344 4.97 -3.00 2.54
C ARG A 344 5.29 -2.12 1.34
N ASP A 345 4.98 -0.83 1.41
CA ASP A 345 5.19 0.09 0.30
C ASP A 345 6.69 0.22 -0.02
N HIS A 346 7.55 0.23 0.99
CA HIS A 346 9.00 0.11 0.80
C HIS A 346 9.39 -1.19 0.07
N LYS A 347 8.83 -2.34 0.41
CA LYS A 347 9.09 -3.61 -0.32
C LYS A 347 8.63 -3.54 -1.77
N LEU A 348 7.50 -2.89 -2.05
CA LEU A 348 7.01 -2.69 -3.42
C LEU A 348 7.94 -1.78 -4.22
N VAL A 349 8.52 -0.76 -3.59
CA VAL A 349 9.61 0.07 -4.17
C VAL A 349 10.88 -0.76 -4.37
N GLU A 350 11.24 -1.62 -3.43
CA GLU A 350 12.44 -2.48 -3.48
C GLU A 350 12.39 -3.46 -4.66
N GLN A 351 11.27 -4.15 -4.86
CA GLN A 351 11.11 -5.13 -5.95
C GLN A 351 10.90 -4.48 -7.34
N SER A 352 10.60 -3.18 -7.40
CA SER A 352 10.37 -2.48 -8.66
C SER A 352 11.65 -1.90 -9.22
N ARG A 353 11.90 -2.07 -10.52
CA ARG A 353 13.04 -1.46 -11.21
C ARG A 353 12.88 0.06 -11.32
N PHE A 354 11.65 0.52 -11.47
CA PHE A 354 11.32 1.92 -11.67
C PHE A 354 10.33 2.44 -10.63
N LEU A 355 10.51 3.70 -10.25
CA LEU A 355 9.57 4.46 -9.43
C LEU A 355 8.89 5.52 -10.31
N PHE A 356 7.56 5.54 -10.32
CA PHE A 356 6.77 6.62 -10.92
C PHE A 356 6.01 7.35 -9.81
N VAL A 357 6.28 8.64 -9.66
CA VAL A 357 5.66 9.50 -8.66
C VAL A 357 4.62 10.38 -9.35
N TYR A 358 3.35 10.17 -9.00
CA TYR A 358 2.22 10.92 -9.54
C TYR A 358 1.74 11.97 -8.55
N ARG A 359 1.89 13.25 -8.90
CA ARG A 359 1.34 14.42 -8.17
C ARG A 359 1.66 14.38 -6.66
N PRO A 360 2.95 14.42 -6.26
CA PRO A 360 3.36 14.26 -4.86
C PRO A 360 2.82 15.35 -3.91
N CYS A 361 2.42 16.50 -4.49
CA CYS A 361 1.89 17.66 -3.79
C CYS A 361 0.45 17.99 -4.23
N PHE A 362 -0.35 16.98 -4.59
CA PHE A 362 -1.71 17.17 -5.09
C PHE A 362 -2.51 18.16 -4.23
N ASN A 363 -3.16 19.12 -4.91
CA ASN A 363 -3.98 20.14 -4.26
C ASN A 363 -3.23 20.98 -3.20
N GLY A 364 -1.92 21.15 -3.40
CA GLY A 364 -1.04 21.92 -2.51
C GLY A 364 -0.65 21.20 -1.21
N ASN A 365 -0.99 19.92 -1.08
CA ASN A 365 -0.68 19.14 0.11
C ASN A 365 0.41 18.10 -0.17
N ILE A 366 1.51 18.20 0.56
CA ILE A 366 2.63 17.25 0.46
C ILE A 366 2.18 15.89 1.02
N SER A 367 2.32 14.85 0.20
CA SER A 367 2.04 13.48 0.63
C SER A 367 3.23 12.89 1.39
N GLY A 368 3.07 12.74 2.70
CA GLY A 368 4.09 12.11 3.55
C GLY A 368 4.39 10.65 3.18
N GLY A 369 3.41 9.90 2.67
CA GLY A 369 3.62 8.52 2.18
C GLY A 369 4.52 8.49 0.94
N VAL A 370 4.18 9.32 -0.06
CA VAL A 370 4.97 9.47 -1.29
C VAL A 370 6.39 9.91 -0.98
N TRP A 371 6.55 10.83 -0.03
CA TRP A 371 7.87 11.28 0.41
C TRP A 371 8.72 10.15 0.99
N LYS A 372 8.16 9.34 1.89
CA LYS A 372 8.87 8.19 2.49
C LYS A 372 9.31 7.18 1.42
N GLU A 373 8.45 6.92 0.42
CA GLU A 373 8.75 6.01 -0.70
C GLU A 373 9.94 6.52 -1.54
N ILE A 374 9.99 7.83 -1.81
CA ILE A 374 11.09 8.49 -2.51
C ILE A 374 12.39 8.44 -1.68
N GLN A 375 12.31 8.71 -0.37
CA GLN A 375 13.47 8.61 0.52
C GLN A 375 14.03 7.18 0.55
N TYR A 376 13.15 6.17 0.63
CA TYR A 376 13.57 4.77 0.59
C TYR A 376 14.18 4.41 -0.76
N PHE A 377 13.61 4.90 -1.87
CA PHE A 377 14.19 4.74 -3.21
C PHE A 377 15.63 5.28 -3.28
N ARG A 378 15.90 6.47 -2.73
CA ARG A 378 17.27 7.04 -2.67
C ARG A 378 18.25 6.14 -1.92
N MET A 379 17.80 5.56 -0.81
CA MET A 379 18.65 4.64 -0.03
C MET A 379 19.08 3.43 -0.88
N LEU A 380 18.21 2.94 -1.76
CA LEU A 380 18.50 1.81 -2.67
C LEU A 380 19.38 2.20 -3.86
N THR A 381 19.29 3.42 -4.39
CA THR A 381 20.15 3.86 -5.50
C THR A 381 21.58 4.11 -5.07
N ASN A 382 21.79 4.51 -3.80
CA ASN A 382 23.12 4.66 -3.23
C ASN A 382 23.85 3.32 -3.02
N SER A 383 23.16 2.19 -3.16
CA SER A 383 23.70 0.84 -3.01
C SER A 383 23.89 0.08 -4.34
N GLU A 384 24.32 0.78 -5.41
CA GLU A 384 24.71 0.20 -6.72
C GLU A 384 23.58 -0.43 -7.60
N ILE A 385 22.31 -0.06 -7.39
CA ILE A 385 21.19 -0.57 -8.22
C ILE A 385 20.81 0.47 -9.31
N ASP A 386 20.74 0.08 -10.60
CA ASP A 386 20.20 0.88 -11.73
C ASP A 386 18.67 1.04 -11.60
N LYS A 387 18.22 1.68 -10.51
CA LYS A 387 16.85 2.13 -10.34
C LYS A 387 16.68 3.53 -10.91
N LYS A 388 15.50 3.78 -11.47
CA LYS A 388 15.16 5.05 -12.09
C LYS A 388 13.84 5.61 -11.58
N CYS A 389 13.79 6.92 -11.38
CA CYS A 389 12.64 7.66 -10.88
C CYS A 389 12.12 8.65 -11.93
N PHE A 390 10.81 8.61 -12.15
CA PHE A 390 10.04 9.51 -12.99
C PHE A 390 9.06 10.27 -12.09
N ILE A 391 9.00 11.59 -12.20
CA ILE A 391 8.10 12.41 -11.39
C ILE A 391 7.22 13.27 -12.28
N TYR A 392 5.91 13.21 -12.05
CA TYR A 392 4.92 14.11 -12.63
C TYR A 392 4.41 15.05 -11.55
N MET A 393 4.66 16.35 -11.72
CA MET A 393 4.23 17.39 -10.80
C MET A 393 3.74 18.61 -11.57
N PRO A 394 2.44 18.65 -11.94
CA PRO A 394 1.89 19.70 -12.78
C PRO A 394 2.03 21.06 -12.11
N THR A 395 2.24 22.12 -12.90
CA THR A 395 2.39 23.51 -12.41
C THR A 395 1.23 23.93 -11.51
N GLU A 396 0.00 23.44 -11.76
CA GLU A 396 -1.15 23.70 -10.91
C GLU A 396 -0.94 23.23 -9.46
N ASP A 397 -0.38 22.04 -9.24
CA ASP A 397 -0.08 21.54 -7.89
C ASP A 397 1.05 22.33 -7.24
N GLN A 398 2.03 22.80 -8.03
CA GLN A 398 3.12 23.65 -7.54
C GLN A 398 2.58 25.01 -7.07
N ASN A 399 1.68 25.61 -7.84
CA ASN A 399 1.03 26.87 -7.50
C ASN A 399 0.14 26.73 -6.26
N LYS A 400 -0.63 25.64 -6.14
CA LYS A 400 -1.39 25.36 -4.93
C LYS A 400 -0.49 25.11 -3.72
N LEU A 401 0.67 24.47 -3.91
CA LEU A 401 1.64 24.27 -2.84
C LEU A 401 2.17 25.60 -2.32
N LYS A 402 2.49 26.54 -3.22
CA LYS A 402 2.86 27.93 -2.86
C LYS A 402 1.81 28.57 -1.96
N ILE A 403 0.55 28.58 -2.40
CA ILE A 403 -0.57 29.14 -1.63
C ILE A 403 -0.68 28.49 -0.24
N ARG A 404 -0.73 27.15 -0.19
CA ARG A 404 -0.88 26.40 1.07
C ARG A 404 0.29 26.56 2.03
N GLN A 405 1.51 26.73 1.52
CA GLN A 405 2.68 26.96 2.37
C GLN A 405 2.61 28.34 3.01
N PHE A 406 2.23 29.36 2.25
CA PHE A 406 2.06 30.69 2.78
C PHE A 406 0.97 30.75 3.86
N GLU A 407 -0.21 30.17 3.59
CA GLU A 407 -1.30 30.05 4.58
C GLU A 407 -0.82 29.37 5.87
N LYS A 408 -0.06 28.27 5.77
CA LYS A 408 0.48 27.54 6.94
C LYS A 408 1.50 28.33 7.73
N ILE A 409 2.34 29.13 7.06
CA ILE A 409 3.31 30.00 7.75
C ILE A 409 2.53 31.04 8.56
N LEU A 410 1.55 31.71 7.96
CA LEU A 410 0.72 32.67 8.68
C LEU A 410 -0.06 32.04 9.85
N GLU A 411 -0.65 30.86 9.64
CA GLU A 411 -1.32 30.12 10.72
C GLU A 411 -0.37 29.74 11.87
N SER A 412 0.89 29.40 11.55
CA SER A 412 1.93 29.11 12.54
C SER A 412 2.27 30.35 13.35
N GLU A 413 2.48 31.48 12.68
CA GLU A 413 2.83 32.74 13.34
C GLU A 413 1.69 33.31 14.19
N ILE A 414 0.43 33.11 13.79
CA ILE A 414 -0.74 33.40 14.65
C ILE A 414 -0.70 32.53 15.90
N ARG A 415 -0.47 31.23 15.74
CA ARG A 415 -0.48 30.28 16.86
C ARG A 415 0.66 30.52 17.85
N ASN A 416 1.81 30.97 17.34
CA ASN A 416 2.96 31.36 18.15
C ASN A 416 2.75 32.72 18.83
N GLY A 417 1.70 33.45 18.47
CA GLY A 417 1.42 34.78 19.01
C GLY A 417 2.42 35.83 18.50
N THR A 418 3.05 35.60 17.34
CA THR A 418 3.92 36.57 16.66
C THR A 418 3.10 37.58 15.86
N ILE A 419 1.95 37.13 15.34
CA ILE A 419 0.95 37.99 14.67
C ILE A 419 -0.45 37.75 15.24
N THR A 420 -1.30 38.75 15.13
CA THR A 420 -2.73 38.70 15.48
C THR A 420 -3.56 38.99 14.23
N CYS A 421 -4.67 38.28 14.09
CA CYS A 421 -5.65 38.49 13.02
C CYS A 421 -6.98 38.84 13.67
N LYS A 422 -7.66 39.88 13.18
CA LYS A 422 -8.96 40.32 13.73
C LYS A 422 -10.04 39.24 13.63
N ASP A 423 -10.01 38.47 12.55
CA ASP A 423 -10.85 37.28 12.38
C ASP A 423 -10.04 36.08 12.86
N GLU A 424 -10.40 35.49 14.01
CA GLU A 424 -9.79 34.26 14.57
C GLU A 424 -9.98 33.00 13.68
N LYS A 425 -10.23 33.17 12.38
CA LYS A 425 -10.43 32.12 11.39
C LYS A 425 -9.11 31.69 10.74
N LEU A 426 -9.13 30.50 10.11
CA LEU A 426 -8.09 30.09 9.17
C LEU A 426 -7.89 31.20 8.13
N ILE A 427 -6.64 31.60 7.90
CA ILE A 427 -6.31 32.51 6.81
C ILE A 427 -6.45 31.72 5.51
N THR A 428 -7.36 32.16 4.65
CA THR A 428 -7.51 31.64 3.29
C THR A 428 -7.39 32.81 2.33
N LEU A 429 -6.56 32.63 1.30
CA LEU A 429 -6.38 33.64 0.25
C LEU A 429 -7.62 33.67 -0.65
N ASP A 430 -7.99 34.85 -1.12
CA ASP A 430 -8.94 34.96 -2.21
C ASP A 430 -8.25 34.78 -3.58
N PRO A 431 -9.02 34.59 -4.68
CA PRO A 431 -8.43 34.35 -5.99
C PRO A 431 -7.51 35.48 -6.51
N GLU A 432 -7.69 36.72 -6.08
CA GLU A 432 -6.83 37.83 -6.49
C GLU A 432 -5.47 37.74 -5.77
N GLU A 433 -5.50 37.49 -4.47
CA GLU A 433 -4.32 37.26 -3.64
C GLU A 433 -3.53 36.03 -4.11
N GLU A 434 -4.22 34.93 -4.43
CA GLU A 434 -3.62 33.72 -5.00
C GLU A 434 -2.87 34.03 -6.31
N ASN A 435 -3.48 34.79 -7.21
CA ASN A 435 -2.87 35.15 -8.49
C ASN A 435 -1.64 36.04 -8.32
N LYS A 436 -1.68 37.02 -7.40
CA LYS A 436 -0.52 37.87 -7.07
C LYS A 436 0.63 37.04 -6.53
N LEU A 437 0.34 36.12 -5.61
CA LEU A 437 1.34 35.21 -5.05
C LEU A 437 1.98 34.32 -6.12
N ILE A 438 1.18 33.77 -7.03
CA ILE A 438 1.67 32.94 -8.14
C ILE A 438 2.53 33.78 -9.09
N ALA A 439 2.09 34.99 -9.46
CA ALA A 439 2.78 35.88 -10.38
C ALA A 439 4.12 36.40 -9.84
N ALA A 440 4.25 36.54 -8.53
CA ALA A 440 5.49 36.93 -7.86
C ALA A 440 6.60 35.85 -7.94
N ASP A 441 6.22 34.62 -8.32
CA ASP A 441 7.09 33.44 -8.40
C ASP A 441 7.94 33.21 -7.13
N ASN A 442 9.27 33.35 -7.23
CA ASN A 442 10.23 33.25 -6.14
C ASN A 442 11.01 34.57 -5.95
N ASN A 443 10.50 35.69 -6.51
CA ASN A 443 11.15 36.98 -6.39
C ASN A 443 10.83 37.60 -5.02
N ILE A 444 11.83 37.62 -4.12
CA ILE A 444 11.69 38.08 -2.73
C ILE A 444 11.10 39.49 -2.67
N ASN A 445 11.56 40.43 -3.50
CA ASN A 445 11.08 41.82 -3.43
C ASN A 445 9.59 41.91 -3.77
N ILE A 446 9.15 41.25 -4.84
CA ILE A 446 7.74 41.23 -5.25
C ILE A 446 6.91 40.49 -4.21
N LEU A 447 7.39 39.35 -3.70
CA LEU A 447 6.70 38.58 -2.67
C LEU A 447 6.54 39.37 -1.37
N THR A 448 7.55 40.14 -0.95
CA THR A 448 7.47 41.01 0.22
C THR A 448 6.37 42.05 0.06
N ASP A 449 6.21 42.65 -1.13
CA ASP A 449 5.14 43.61 -1.39
C ASP A 449 3.76 42.93 -1.43
N VAL A 450 3.66 41.74 -2.05
CA VAL A 450 2.43 40.94 -2.04
C VAL A 450 2.05 40.51 -0.62
N PHE A 451 3.02 40.13 0.22
CA PHE A 451 2.77 39.71 1.60
C PHE A 451 2.26 40.88 2.45
N LYS A 452 2.85 42.07 2.29
CA LYS A 452 2.35 43.32 2.90
C LYS A 452 0.90 43.55 2.53
N GLU A 453 0.58 43.49 1.24
CA GLU A 453 -0.78 43.71 0.75
C GLU A 453 -1.78 42.70 1.33
N ILE A 454 -1.43 41.40 1.34
CA ILE A 454 -2.29 40.36 1.92
C ILE A 454 -2.47 40.58 3.43
N MET A 455 -1.40 40.91 4.15
CA MET A 455 -1.48 41.17 5.59
C MET A 455 -2.39 42.37 5.89
N ASP A 456 -2.30 43.43 5.10
CA ASP A 456 -3.17 44.61 5.22
C ASP A 456 -4.63 44.26 4.93
N ASN A 457 -4.89 43.54 3.83
CA ASN A 457 -6.23 43.09 3.44
C ASN A 457 -6.89 42.20 4.50
N LYS A 458 -6.11 41.29 5.10
CA LYS A 458 -6.57 40.39 6.17
C LYS A 458 -6.52 41.01 7.57
N SER A 459 -6.16 42.29 7.69
CA SER A 459 -6.01 42.99 8.98
C SER A 459 -5.09 42.26 9.97
N ILE A 460 -4.00 41.68 9.47
CA ILE A 460 -2.99 40.98 10.26
C ILE A 460 -2.01 42.00 10.84
N ARG A 461 -1.72 41.90 12.14
CA ARG A 461 -0.78 42.80 12.85
C ARG A 461 0.28 42.00 13.60
N CYS A 462 1.49 42.54 13.73
CA CYS A 462 2.53 41.90 14.54
C CYS A 462 2.33 42.20 16.03
N SER A 463 2.30 41.16 16.88
CA SER A 463 2.14 41.30 18.33
C SER A 463 3.46 41.72 18.99
N GLY A 464 3.36 42.58 20.01
CA GLY A 464 4.52 43.10 20.75
C GLY A 464 4.99 44.51 20.35
N ILE A 465 4.30 45.15 19.40
CA ILE A 465 4.65 46.47 18.88
C ILE A 465 4.05 47.64 19.70
N GLU A 466 3.09 47.40 20.60
CA GLU A 466 2.40 48.46 21.35
C GLU A 466 3.10 48.97 22.64
N ARG A 467 4.38 48.64 22.88
CA ARG A 467 5.10 49.22 24.04
C ARG A 467 5.68 50.61 23.71
N ARG A 468 4.85 51.63 23.94
CA ARG A 468 5.14 53.06 24.23
C ARG A 468 6.35 53.68 23.50
N GLY A 469 6.07 54.45 22.44
CA GLY A 469 6.72 55.76 22.26
C GLY A 469 7.47 56.07 20.97
N LEU A 470 7.66 55.15 20.02
CA LEU A 470 8.39 55.42 18.76
C LEU A 470 7.73 54.68 17.58
N GLU A 471 6.93 55.39 16.77
CA GLU A 471 6.25 54.84 15.58
C GLU A 471 7.21 54.39 14.45
N GLU A 472 8.44 54.90 14.44
CA GLU A 472 9.48 54.49 13.47
C GLU A 472 10.04 53.09 13.78
N ASP A 473 10.24 52.74 15.06
CA ASP A 473 10.79 51.45 15.50
C ASP A 473 9.78 50.30 15.32
N SER A 474 8.47 50.62 15.38
CA SER A 474 7.39 49.68 15.08
C SER A 474 7.31 49.31 13.60
N SER A 475 7.48 50.30 12.71
CA SER A 475 7.34 50.11 11.27
C SER A 475 8.51 49.31 10.71
N GLN A 476 9.72 49.59 11.18
CA GLN A 476 10.93 48.85 10.79
C GLN A 476 10.88 47.37 11.21
N LYS A 477 10.34 47.08 12.41
CA LYS A 477 10.15 45.69 12.88
C LYS A 477 9.14 44.92 12.05
N ALA A 478 8.03 45.56 11.65
CA ALA A 478 7.04 44.93 10.78
C ALA A 478 7.62 44.61 9.40
N ILE A 479 8.41 45.54 8.82
CA ILE A 479 9.10 45.31 7.54
C ILE A 479 10.07 44.12 7.65
N SER A 480 10.94 44.13 8.66
CA SER A 480 11.91 43.05 8.90
C SER A 480 11.24 41.70 9.12
N PHE A 481 10.09 41.67 9.79
CA PHE A 481 9.30 40.46 9.97
C PHE A 481 8.76 39.91 8.65
N ILE A 482 8.21 40.76 7.78
CA ILE A 482 7.68 40.33 6.48
C ILE A 482 8.81 39.84 5.57
N GLU A 483 9.96 40.51 5.58
CA GLU A 483 11.16 40.07 4.87
C GLU A 483 11.58 38.66 5.32
N ASN A 484 11.69 38.43 6.64
CA ASN A 484 12.03 37.12 7.20
C ASN A 484 11.01 36.02 6.80
N ILE A 485 9.71 36.31 6.90
CA ILE A 485 8.66 35.38 6.44
C ILE A 485 8.79 35.08 4.95
N THR A 486 9.09 36.10 4.13
CA THR A 486 9.28 35.95 2.69
C THR A 486 10.47 35.04 2.38
N GLU A 487 11.60 35.26 3.04
CA GLU A 487 12.80 34.43 2.91
C GLU A 487 12.53 32.98 3.35
N GLN A 488 11.87 32.81 4.50
CA GLN A 488 11.49 31.49 5.01
C GLN A 488 10.54 30.77 4.03
N TYR A 489 9.56 31.47 3.49
CA TYR A 489 8.62 30.94 2.49
C TYR A 489 9.35 30.46 1.24
N VAL A 490 10.21 31.30 0.65
CA VAL A 490 11.00 30.96 -0.54
C VAL A 490 11.95 29.80 -0.25
N ALA A 491 12.61 29.78 0.91
CA ALA A 491 13.52 28.71 1.30
C ALA A 491 12.81 27.36 1.43
N ILE A 492 11.66 27.32 2.12
CA ILE A 492 10.86 26.10 2.28
C ILE A 492 10.34 25.60 0.92
N PHE A 493 9.77 26.50 0.10
CA PHE A 493 9.26 26.12 -1.21
C PHE A 493 10.37 25.54 -2.09
N ASN A 494 11.49 26.26 -2.21
CA ASN A 494 12.64 25.81 -2.99
C ASN A 494 13.22 24.51 -2.46
N GLN A 495 13.27 24.31 -1.14
CA GLN A 495 13.73 23.05 -0.55
C GLN A 495 12.90 21.87 -1.07
N TYR A 496 11.56 21.97 -1.05
CA TYR A 496 10.71 20.87 -1.53
C TYR A 496 10.84 20.64 -3.03
N ILE A 497 10.74 21.69 -3.85
CA ILE A 497 10.83 21.58 -5.32
C ILE A 497 12.20 21.06 -5.74
N ASN A 498 13.27 21.59 -5.16
CA ASN A 498 14.63 21.16 -5.47
C ASN A 498 14.86 19.72 -5.01
N GLN A 499 14.31 19.31 -3.87
CA GLN A 499 14.44 17.92 -3.44
C GLN A 499 13.81 16.97 -4.46
N TYR A 500 12.59 17.25 -4.93
CA TYR A 500 11.95 16.43 -5.95
C TYR A 500 12.69 16.49 -7.30
N LYS A 501 13.21 17.65 -7.69
CA LYS A 501 14.04 17.80 -8.89
C LYS A 501 15.40 17.10 -8.78
N GLN A 502 15.91 16.85 -7.58
CA GLN A 502 17.10 16.02 -7.34
C GLN A 502 16.74 14.54 -7.26
N ASP A 503 15.53 14.20 -6.83
CA ASP A 503 15.01 12.83 -6.75
C ASP A 503 14.75 12.19 -8.10
N LYS A 504 14.36 13.00 -9.10
CA LYS A 504 14.22 12.50 -10.46
C LYS A 504 15.60 12.02 -10.95
N THR A 505 15.61 10.83 -11.52
CA THR A 505 16.82 10.35 -12.23
C THR A 505 16.61 10.33 -13.74
N VAL A 506 15.35 10.48 -14.20
CA VAL A 506 15.01 10.36 -15.63
C VAL A 506 14.17 11.53 -16.12
N LEU A 507 12.92 11.65 -15.64
CA LEU A 507 11.95 12.57 -16.20
C LEU A 507 11.30 13.40 -15.11
N TRP A 508 11.08 14.66 -15.44
CA TRP A 508 10.28 15.59 -14.69
C TRP A 508 9.35 16.31 -15.64
N GLU A 509 8.06 16.10 -15.43
CA GLU A 509 7.03 16.67 -16.26
C GLU A 509 6.14 17.60 -15.43
N GLU A 510 6.05 18.85 -15.90
CA GLU A 510 5.30 19.93 -15.25
C GLU A 510 4.10 20.40 -16.09
N ASN A 511 4.09 20.08 -17.40
CA ASN A 511 2.97 20.46 -18.24
C ASN A 511 1.74 19.64 -17.84
N ASN A 512 0.56 20.24 -17.87
CA ASN A 512 -0.70 19.51 -17.67
C ASN A 512 -0.88 18.50 -18.82
N GLN A 513 -0.41 17.27 -18.59
CA GLN A 513 -0.45 16.17 -19.53
C GLN A 513 -1.46 15.14 -19.05
N SER A 514 -2.15 14.52 -19.99
CA SER A 514 -2.97 13.35 -19.66
C SER A 514 -2.08 12.21 -19.15
N PRO A 515 -2.58 11.36 -18.23
CA PRO A 515 -1.89 10.14 -17.79
C PRO A 515 -1.33 9.31 -18.96
N GLY A 516 -2.10 9.17 -20.05
CA GLY A 516 -1.67 8.44 -21.24
C GLY A 516 -0.40 8.99 -21.89
N THR A 517 -0.30 10.31 -22.02
CA THR A 517 0.87 10.99 -22.61
C THR A 517 2.13 10.76 -21.77
N LEU A 518 1.98 10.75 -20.44
CA LEU A 518 3.09 10.49 -19.51
C LEU A 518 3.64 9.08 -19.72
N VAL A 519 2.78 8.07 -19.83
CA VAL A 519 3.22 6.69 -20.08
C VAL A 519 3.88 6.56 -21.45
N ASP A 520 3.34 7.18 -22.49
CA ASP A 520 3.92 7.13 -23.84
C ASP A 520 5.32 7.76 -23.89
N LYS A 521 5.58 8.83 -23.13
CA LYS A 521 6.93 9.40 -22.94
C LYS A 521 7.89 8.43 -22.27
N ILE A 522 7.44 7.71 -21.24
CA ILE A 522 8.25 6.69 -20.55
C ILE A 522 8.58 5.55 -21.50
N ILE A 523 7.59 5.05 -22.26
CA ILE A 523 7.80 4.01 -23.27
C ILE A 523 8.84 4.47 -24.30
N LYS A 524 8.72 5.71 -24.81
CA LYS A 524 9.69 6.28 -25.76
C LYS A 524 11.10 6.35 -25.16
N TYR A 525 11.23 6.78 -23.89
CA TYR A 525 12.51 6.82 -23.20
C TYR A 525 13.14 5.42 -23.09
N LEU A 526 12.36 4.43 -22.68
CA LEU A 526 12.83 3.06 -22.48
C LEU A 526 13.19 2.35 -23.78
N LYS A 527 12.52 2.68 -24.90
CA LYS A 527 12.87 2.14 -26.24
C LYS A 527 14.18 2.71 -26.81
N ASN A 528 14.61 3.88 -26.33
CA ASN A 528 15.81 4.57 -26.82
C ASN A 528 17.09 4.20 -26.03
N LYS A 529 16.99 3.32 -25.04
CA LYS A 529 18.09 2.74 -24.28
C LYS A 529 18.19 1.26 -24.56
#